data_AF-A0A5N8HGG6-F1
#
_entry.id   AF-A0A5N8HGG6-F1
#
_cell.length_a   1.000
_cell.length_b   1.000
_cell.length_c   1.000
_cell.angle_alpha   90.00
_cell.angle_beta   90.00
_cell.angle_gamma   90.00
#
_symmetry.space_group_name_H-M   'P 1'
#
loop_
_entity.id
_entity.type
_entity.pdbx_description
1 polymer ?
#
loop_
_entity_poly.entity_id
_entity_poly.type
_entity_poly.pdbx_seq_one_letter_code
_entity_poly.pdbx_strand_id
1 'polypeptide(L)'
;MDNRSEFLNNVAQALGRPLRLEPQAEDAPLNNYANERLTQLNQQQRCDAFIQFASDVMLTRCELTSEAKAAEAAIRLCKELGDQSVMISGDTRLEELGISERLQQECNAVVWDPAKGAENISQAEQAKVGVVYAEYGLTESGGVVLFSAA
;
A
#
# COMPACT_ATOMS: atom_id res chain seq x y z
N MET A 1 41.40 -8.69 -25.48
CA MET A 1 41.23 -8.65 -24.02
C MET A 1 41.68 -7.32 -23.39
N ASP A 2 42.12 -6.33 -24.17
CA ASP A 2 42.68 -5.07 -23.65
C ASP A 2 41.65 -4.08 -23.11
N ASN A 3 40.59 -3.78 -23.87
CA ASN A 3 39.69 -2.67 -23.55
C ASN A 3 38.98 -2.80 -22.18
N ARG A 4 38.67 -4.02 -21.75
CA ARG A 4 38.06 -4.27 -20.42
C ARG A 4 39.04 -3.94 -19.30
N SER A 5 40.29 -4.36 -19.44
CA SER A 5 41.34 -4.16 -18.44
C SER A 5 41.70 -2.68 -18.33
N GLU A 6 41.86 -1.99 -19.47
CA GLU A 6 42.09 -0.54 -19.51
C GLU A 6 40.94 0.25 -18.88
N PHE A 7 39.69 -0.09 -19.23
CA PHE A 7 38.51 0.56 -18.66
C PHE A 7 38.47 0.41 -17.13
N LEU A 8 38.62 -0.81 -16.61
CA LEU A 8 38.58 -1.05 -15.17
C LEU A 8 39.75 -0.37 -14.45
N ASN A 9 40.93 -0.30 -15.06
CA ASN A 9 42.09 0.38 -14.49
C ASN A 9 41.87 1.90 -14.42
N ASN A 10 41.28 2.50 -15.46
CA ASN A 10 40.91 3.92 -15.46
C ASN A 10 39.92 4.24 -14.34
N VAL A 11 38.90 3.39 -14.14
CA VAL A 11 37.94 3.54 -13.03
C VAL A 11 38.63 3.42 -11.67
N ALA A 12 39.54 2.45 -11.50
CA ALA A 12 40.27 2.26 -10.26
C ALA A 12 41.16 3.47 -9.91
N GLN A 13 41.89 3.99 -10.90
CA GLN A 13 42.71 5.20 -10.76
C GLN A 13 41.87 6.43 -10.41
N ALA A 14 40.74 6.65 -11.09
CA ALA A 14 39.84 7.77 -10.80
C ALA A 14 39.27 7.72 -9.37
N LEU A 15 39.08 6.51 -8.84
CA LEU A 15 38.61 6.27 -7.47
C LEU A 15 39.75 6.23 -6.43
N GLY A 16 41.01 6.44 -6.83
CA GLY A 16 42.17 6.44 -5.92
C GLY A 16 42.41 5.10 -5.24
N ARG A 17 42.00 3.99 -5.86
CA ARG A 17 42.10 2.63 -5.29
C ARG A 17 42.75 1.65 -6.26
N PRO A 18 43.37 0.56 -5.79
CA PRO A 18 43.87 -0.48 -6.68
C PRO A 18 42.71 -1.15 -7.45
N LEU A 19 43.02 -1.67 -8.64
CA LEU A 19 42.09 -2.45 -9.44
C LEU A 19 41.61 -3.66 -8.63
N ARG A 20 40.29 -3.76 -8.43
CA ARG A 20 39.64 -4.91 -7.78
C ARG A 20 39.00 -5.78 -8.86
N LEU A 21 39.39 -7.05 -8.90
CA LEU A 21 38.80 -8.05 -9.78
C LEU A 21 37.80 -8.95 -9.03
N GLU A 22 37.98 -9.05 -7.72
CA GLU A 22 37.08 -9.74 -6.81
C GLU A 22 36.28 -8.72 -5.99
N PRO A 23 34.96 -8.92 -5.82
CA PRO A 23 34.17 -8.15 -4.87
C PRO A 23 34.75 -8.31 -3.47
N GLN A 24 34.77 -7.21 -2.70
CA GLN A 24 35.05 -7.31 -1.28
C GLN A 24 33.88 -8.02 -0.61
N ALA A 25 34.15 -8.95 0.31
CA ALA A 25 33.11 -9.55 1.12
C ALA A 25 32.37 -8.44 1.88
N GLU A 26 31.04 -8.48 1.84
CA GLU A 26 30.23 -7.55 2.63
C GLU A 26 30.44 -7.83 4.12
N ASP A 27 30.51 -6.78 4.92
CA ASP A 27 30.52 -6.90 6.37
C ASP A 27 29.19 -7.51 6.84
N ALA A 28 29.23 -8.25 7.96
CA ALA A 28 28.00 -8.73 8.57
C ALA A 28 27.09 -7.53 8.94
N PRO A 29 25.79 -7.58 8.61
CA PRO A 29 24.89 -6.48 8.93
C PRO A 29 24.81 -6.29 10.45
N LEU A 30 24.73 -5.03 10.90
CA LEU A 30 24.68 -4.68 12.33
C LEU A 30 23.45 -5.30 13.03
N ASN A 31 22.36 -5.46 12.29
CA ASN A 31 21.12 -6.07 12.76
C ASN A 31 20.42 -6.79 11.60
N ASN A 32 19.44 -7.61 11.96
CA ASN A 32 18.62 -8.36 11.00
C ASN A 32 17.14 -7.99 11.12
N TYR A 33 16.83 -6.71 11.41
CA TYR A 33 15.47 -6.28 11.75
C TYR A 33 14.45 -6.57 10.66
N ALA A 34 14.85 -6.53 9.39
CA ALA A 34 13.97 -6.91 8.27
C ALA A 34 13.41 -8.34 8.42
N ASN A 35 14.14 -9.24 9.09
CA ASN A 35 13.74 -10.63 9.30
C ASN A 35 13.24 -10.91 10.73
N GLU A 36 13.64 -10.13 11.72
CA GLU A 36 13.37 -10.44 13.13
C GLU A 36 12.28 -9.56 13.75
N ARG A 37 12.04 -8.36 13.20
CA ARG A 37 11.11 -7.40 13.79
C ARG A 37 9.67 -7.92 13.69
N LEU A 38 8.95 -7.83 14.82
CA LEU A 38 7.57 -8.30 15.02
C LEU A 38 7.33 -9.81 14.78
N THR A 39 8.38 -10.61 14.58
CA THR A 39 8.24 -12.07 14.39
C THR A 39 7.70 -12.80 15.61
N GLN A 40 7.88 -12.23 16.80
CA GLN A 40 7.35 -12.72 18.06
C GLN A 40 5.83 -12.53 18.19
N LEU A 41 5.21 -11.68 17.36
CA LEU A 41 3.78 -11.40 17.42
C LEU A 41 2.99 -12.44 16.62
N ASN A 42 1.87 -12.88 17.18
CA ASN A 42 0.88 -13.65 16.44
C ASN A 42 0.08 -12.73 15.47
N GLN A 43 -0.78 -13.33 14.65
CA GLN A 43 -1.54 -12.58 13.64
C GLN A 43 -2.42 -11.47 14.24
N GLN A 44 -3.17 -11.76 15.31
CA GLN A 44 -4.03 -10.76 15.95
C GLN A 44 -3.21 -9.61 16.53
N GLN A 45 -2.10 -9.92 17.21
CA GLN A 45 -1.20 -8.92 17.76
C GLN A 45 -0.59 -8.02 16.67
N ARG A 46 -0.32 -8.57 15.48
CA ARG A 46 0.12 -7.78 14.32
C ARG A 46 -0.98 -6.85 13.79
N CYS A 47 -2.24 -7.30 13.79
CA CYS A 47 -3.37 -6.45 13.44
C CYS A 47 -3.57 -5.32 14.45
N ASP A 48 -3.51 -5.64 15.75
CA ASP A 48 -3.67 -4.65 16.82
C ASP A 48 -2.56 -3.60 16.76
N ALA A 49 -1.31 -4.03 16.58
CA ALA A 49 -0.17 -3.13 16.42
C ALA A 49 -0.26 -2.28 15.14
N PHE A 50 -0.80 -2.82 14.05
CA PHE A 50 -1.04 -2.06 12.83
C PHE A 50 -2.06 -0.94 13.06
N ILE A 51 -3.20 -1.26 13.67
CA ILE A 51 -4.26 -0.29 13.98
C ILE A 51 -3.72 0.78 14.92
N GLN A 52 -2.95 0.38 15.94
CA GLN A 52 -2.32 1.31 16.88
C GLN A 52 -1.38 2.26 16.15
N PHE A 53 -0.46 1.75 15.32
CA PHE A 53 0.48 2.62 14.60
C PHE A 53 -0.24 3.56 13.63
N ALA A 54 -1.19 3.02 12.85
CA ALA A 54 -1.97 3.81 11.90
C ALA A 54 -2.78 4.92 12.60
N SER A 55 -3.36 4.64 13.77
CA SER A 55 -4.18 5.61 14.50
C SER A 55 -3.33 6.61 15.29
N ASP A 56 -2.36 6.13 16.07
CA ASP A 56 -1.64 6.96 17.04
C ASP A 56 -0.51 7.76 16.39
N VAL A 57 0.13 7.20 15.34
CA VAL A 57 1.30 7.81 14.69
C VAL A 57 0.91 8.47 13.37
N MET A 58 0.19 7.74 12.51
CA MET A 58 -0.20 8.25 11.20
C MET A 58 -1.50 9.08 11.24
N LEU A 59 -2.19 9.11 12.38
CA LEU A 59 -3.45 9.82 12.59
C LEU A 59 -4.56 9.39 11.61
N THR A 60 -4.48 8.14 11.14
CA THR A 60 -5.47 7.53 10.25
C THR A 60 -6.67 7.06 11.06
N ARG A 61 -7.88 7.36 10.56
CA ARG A 61 -9.10 6.80 11.13
C ARG A 61 -9.21 5.31 10.78
N CYS A 62 -9.07 4.45 11.78
CA CYS A 62 -9.26 3.01 11.63
C CYS A 62 -10.57 2.53 12.28
N GLU A 63 -11.25 1.59 11.62
CA GLU A 63 -12.41 0.89 12.18
C GLU A 63 -12.24 -0.62 12.00
N LEU A 64 -12.18 -1.35 13.11
CA LEU A 64 -12.14 -2.81 13.11
C LEU A 64 -13.56 -3.37 13.07
N THR A 65 -13.85 -4.20 12.08
CA THR A 65 -15.18 -4.78 11.88
C THR A 65 -15.09 -6.22 11.37
N SER A 66 -16.21 -6.94 11.44
CA SER A 66 -16.39 -8.24 10.79
C SER A 66 -16.81 -8.05 9.34
N GLU A 67 -16.55 -9.03 8.46
CA GLU A 67 -17.00 -9.03 7.06
C GLU A 67 -18.51 -8.75 6.93
N ALA A 68 -19.34 -9.40 7.76
CA ALA A 68 -20.79 -9.21 7.77
C ALA A 68 -21.26 -7.77 8.11
N LYS A 69 -20.35 -6.91 8.60
CA LYS A 69 -20.61 -5.51 8.96
C LYS A 69 -19.71 -4.54 8.19
N ALA A 70 -18.98 -5.03 7.19
CA ALA A 70 -18.00 -4.25 6.45
C ALA A 70 -18.67 -3.14 5.64
N ALA A 71 -19.80 -3.44 4.99
CA ALA A 71 -20.58 -2.46 4.24
C ALA A 71 -21.12 -1.33 5.15
N GLU A 72 -21.66 -1.64 6.33
CA GLU A 72 -22.10 -0.59 7.26
C GLU A 72 -20.93 0.26 7.79
N ALA A 73 -19.76 -0.34 8.00
CA ALA A 73 -18.56 0.39 8.41
C ALA A 73 -18.07 1.33 7.30
N ALA A 74 -18.04 0.86 6.05
CA ALA A 74 -17.67 1.68 4.90
C ALA A 74 -18.59 2.90 4.75
N ILE A 75 -19.90 2.75 4.95
CA ILE A 75 -20.85 3.87 4.95
C ILE A 75 -20.49 4.89 6.04
N ARG A 76 -20.23 4.44 7.27
CA ARG A 76 -19.88 5.33 8.39
C ARG A 76 -18.64 6.16 8.06
N LEU A 77 -17.59 5.50 7.55
CA LEU A 77 -16.34 6.17 7.16
C LEU A 77 -16.56 7.15 6.01
N CYS A 78 -17.34 6.79 4.98
CA CYS A 78 -17.65 7.71 3.89
C CYS A 78 -18.44 8.94 4.38
N LYS A 79 -19.40 8.76 5.29
CA LYS A 79 -20.17 9.88 5.89
C LYS A 79 -19.31 10.78 6.77
N GLU A 80 -18.31 10.23 7.46
CA GLU A 80 -17.35 11.00 8.26
C GLU A 80 -16.39 11.81 7.37
N LEU A 81 -15.90 11.23 6.27
CA LEU A 81 -14.90 11.83 5.38
C LEU A 81 -15.51 12.74 4.29
N GLY A 82 -16.78 12.52 3.93
CA GLY A 82 -17.53 13.24 2.91
C GLY A 82 -18.23 12.28 1.93
N ASP A 83 -19.56 12.20 2.00
CA ASP A 83 -20.38 11.17 1.32
C ASP A 83 -21.00 11.61 -0.02
N GLN A 84 -20.67 12.80 -0.52
CA GLN A 84 -21.34 13.36 -1.70
C GLN A 84 -20.75 12.89 -3.03
N SER A 85 -19.51 12.41 -3.04
CA SER A 85 -18.85 11.91 -4.25
C SER A 85 -17.80 10.86 -3.86
N VAL A 86 -18.16 9.60 -4.03
CA VAL A 86 -17.33 8.44 -3.69
C VAL A 86 -16.97 7.70 -4.97
N MET A 87 -15.71 7.35 -5.15
CA MET A 87 -15.27 6.47 -6.23
C MET A 87 -14.78 5.15 -5.66
N ILE A 88 -15.26 4.03 -6.21
CA ILE A 88 -14.91 2.68 -5.78
C ILE A 88 -14.07 2.02 -6.87
N SER A 89 -12.98 1.34 -6.52
CA SER A 89 -12.29 0.47 -7.47
C SER A 89 -13.23 -0.66 -7.92
N GLY A 90 -13.16 -1.06 -9.19
CA GLY A 90 -13.90 -2.22 -9.72
C GLY A 90 -13.41 -3.59 -9.22
N ASP A 91 -12.97 -3.68 -7.96
CA ASP A 91 -12.49 -4.89 -7.32
C ASP A 91 -13.68 -5.75 -6.87
N THR A 92 -13.75 -6.99 -7.34
CA THR A 92 -14.86 -7.92 -7.05
C THR A 92 -14.97 -8.25 -5.56
N ARG A 93 -13.88 -8.16 -4.78
CA ARG A 93 -13.92 -8.41 -3.34
C ARG A 93 -14.73 -7.35 -2.60
N LEU A 94 -14.77 -6.11 -3.10
CA LEU A 94 -15.63 -5.07 -2.53
C LEU A 94 -17.11 -5.33 -2.83
N GLU A 95 -17.41 -5.94 -3.98
CA GLU A 95 -18.76 -6.40 -4.33
C GLU A 95 -19.18 -7.59 -3.47
N GLU A 96 -18.31 -8.59 -3.28
CA GLU A 96 -18.56 -9.77 -2.44
C GLU A 96 -18.80 -9.42 -0.97
N LEU A 97 -18.14 -8.37 -0.47
CA LEU A 97 -18.37 -7.82 0.88
C LEU A 97 -19.64 -6.95 0.97
N GLY A 98 -20.36 -6.74 -0.14
CA GLY A 98 -21.53 -5.87 -0.22
C GLY A 98 -21.21 -4.38 -0.07
N ILE A 99 -19.93 -4.00 -0.07
CA ILE A 99 -19.50 -2.61 0.11
C ILE A 99 -19.90 -1.79 -1.12
N SER A 100 -19.65 -2.30 -2.33
CA SER A 100 -19.90 -1.56 -3.57
C SER A 100 -21.38 -1.18 -3.71
N GLU A 101 -22.28 -2.15 -3.59
CA GLU A 101 -23.73 -1.93 -3.68
C GLU A 101 -24.22 -0.92 -2.64
N ARG A 102 -23.81 -1.10 -1.38
CA ARG A 102 -24.29 -0.26 -0.28
C ARG A 102 -23.79 1.18 -0.39
N LEU A 103 -22.56 1.39 -0.85
CA LEU A 103 -22.03 2.74 -1.08
C LEU A 103 -22.66 3.42 -2.30
N GLN A 104 -23.00 2.67 -3.35
CA GLN A 104 -23.76 3.22 -4.48
C GLN A 104 -25.14 3.73 -4.04
N GLN A 105 -25.82 3.00 -3.15
CA GLN A 105 -27.14 3.36 -2.63
C GLN A 105 -27.10 4.55 -1.67
N GLU A 106 -26.10 4.60 -0.77
CA GLU A 106 -26.10 5.51 0.39
C GLU A 106 -25.17 6.72 0.24
N CYS A 107 -24.20 6.68 -0.68
CA CYS A 107 -23.13 7.68 -0.82
C CYS A 107 -22.92 8.12 -2.27
N ASN A 108 -23.90 7.89 -3.16
CA ASN A 108 -23.83 8.24 -4.59
C ASN A 108 -22.51 7.78 -5.24
N ALA A 109 -22.04 6.59 -4.86
CA ALA A 109 -20.74 6.11 -5.29
C ALA A 109 -20.76 5.68 -6.76
N VAL A 110 -19.64 5.85 -7.45
CA VAL A 110 -19.43 5.34 -8.80
C VAL A 110 -18.29 4.34 -8.81
N VAL A 111 -18.49 3.22 -9.50
CA VAL A 111 -17.48 2.18 -9.64
C VAL A 111 -16.62 2.48 -10.87
N TRP A 112 -15.30 2.42 -10.72
CA TRP A 112 -14.33 2.58 -11.80
C TRP A 112 -14.52 1.49 -12.87
N ASP A 113 -14.81 1.90 -14.09
CA ASP A 113 -14.91 1.01 -15.26
C ASP A 113 -13.70 1.21 -16.20
N PRO A 114 -12.80 0.23 -16.37
CA PRO A 114 -11.64 0.36 -17.24
C PRO A 114 -11.94 0.80 -18.69
N ALA A 115 -13.15 0.55 -19.20
CA ALA A 115 -13.57 0.98 -20.53
C ALA A 115 -13.86 2.49 -20.62
N LYS A 116 -14.06 3.17 -19.49
CA LYS A 116 -14.52 4.57 -19.38
C LYS A 116 -13.42 5.56 -19.03
N GLY A 117 -12.23 5.43 -19.63
CA GLY A 117 -11.02 6.18 -19.28
C GLY A 117 -11.22 7.66 -18.90
N ALA A 118 -11.64 8.53 -19.83
CA ALA A 118 -11.78 9.97 -19.56
C ALA A 118 -12.95 10.31 -18.61
N GLU A 119 -14.05 9.55 -18.66
CA GLU A 119 -15.20 9.73 -17.78
C GLU A 119 -14.82 9.41 -16.33
N ASN A 120 -14.10 8.32 -16.11
CA ASN A 120 -13.58 7.95 -14.79
C ASN A 120 -12.64 9.02 -14.23
N ILE A 121 -11.73 9.57 -15.05
CA ILE A 121 -10.84 10.65 -14.60
C ILE A 121 -11.66 11.85 -14.15
N SER A 122 -12.65 12.27 -14.94
CA SER A 122 -13.52 13.40 -14.60
C SER A 122 -14.35 13.16 -13.31
N GLN A 123 -14.75 11.91 -13.04
CA GLN A 123 -15.47 11.55 -11.82
C GLN A 123 -14.52 11.46 -10.62
N ALA A 124 -13.34 10.85 -10.79
CA ALA A 124 -12.31 10.74 -9.76
C ALA A 124 -11.82 12.11 -9.28
N GLU A 125 -11.67 13.08 -10.18
CA GLU A 125 -11.31 14.46 -9.85
C GLU A 125 -12.34 15.15 -8.93
N GLN A 126 -13.61 14.74 -9.02
CA GLN A 126 -14.70 15.30 -8.21
C GLN A 126 -14.91 14.52 -6.91
N ALA A 127 -14.43 13.28 -6.85
CA ALA A 127 -14.57 12.40 -5.70
C ALA A 127 -13.84 12.96 -4.47
N LYS A 128 -14.53 12.92 -3.32
CA LYS A 128 -13.96 13.21 -2.01
C LYS A 128 -13.34 11.99 -1.36
N VAL A 129 -13.88 10.81 -1.65
CA VAL A 129 -13.43 9.55 -1.09
C VAL A 129 -13.18 8.55 -2.21
N GLY A 130 -12.00 7.92 -2.18
CA GLY A 130 -11.68 6.74 -2.97
C GLY A 130 -11.74 5.49 -2.09
N VAL A 131 -12.40 4.44 -2.56
CA VAL A 131 -12.54 3.16 -1.85
C VAL A 131 -11.86 2.07 -2.66
N VAL A 132 -10.90 1.40 -2.02
CA VAL A 132 -10.07 0.35 -2.62
C VAL A 132 -9.90 -0.81 -1.64
N TYR A 133 -9.70 -2.01 -2.17
CA TYR A 133 -9.26 -3.15 -1.37
C TYR A 133 -7.73 -3.19 -1.35
N ALA A 134 -7.12 -3.23 -0.15
CA ALA A 134 -5.67 -3.30 0.00
C ALA A 134 -5.21 -4.76 0.17
N GLU A 135 -4.06 -5.11 -0.44
CA GLU A 135 -3.51 -6.47 -0.36
C GLU A 135 -2.85 -6.74 0.98
N TYR A 136 -2.14 -5.74 1.51
CA TYR A 136 -1.39 -5.87 2.75
C TYR A 136 -1.48 -4.61 3.61
N GLY A 137 -1.49 -4.80 4.92
CA GLY A 137 -1.15 -3.78 5.91
C GLY A 137 0.27 -3.99 6.42
N LEU A 138 1.07 -2.93 6.44
CA LEU A 138 2.43 -2.92 6.95
C LEU A 138 2.43 -2.52 8.43
N THR A 139 2.36 -3.51 9.33
CA THR A 139 2.26 -3.31 10.79
C THR A 139 3.28 -2.30 11.34
N GLU A 140 4.50 -2.30 10.81
CA GLU A 140 5.59 -1.45 11.30
C GLU A 140 5.44 0.04 10.99
N SER A 141 4.58 0.40 10.04
CA SER A 141 4.44 1.76 9.51
C SER A 141 2.99 2.25 9.42
N GLY A 142 2.01 1.37 9.66
CA GLY A 142 0.60 1.68 9.44
C GLY A 142 0.23 1.90 7.97
N GLY A 143 1.16 1.64 7.03
CA GLY A 143 0.93 1.78 5.60
C GLY A 143 0.14 0.60 5.00
N VAL A 144 -0.46 0.83 3.84
CA VAL A 144 -1.16 -0.21 3.07
C VAL A 144 -0.55 -0.37 1.68
N VAL A 145 -0.63 -1.57 1.13
CA VAL A 145 -0.12 -1.90 -0.21
C VAL A 145 -1.29 -2.16 -1.14
N LEU A 146 -1.27 -1.47 -2.29
CA LEU A 146 -2.21 -1.65 -3.39
C LEU A 146 -1.45 -2.15 -4.61
N PHE A 147 -2.00 -3.12 -5.32
CA PHE A 147 -1.48 -3.53 -6.61
C PHE A 147 -2.21 -2.80 -7.72
N SER A 148 -1.45 -2.24 -8.68
CA SER A 148 -1.98 -1.46 -9.80
C SER A 148 -2.43 -2.32 -10.99
N ALA A 149 -2.33 -3.64 -10.88
CA ALA A 149 -2.72 -4.57 -11.92
C ALA A 149 -3.87 -5.46 -11.39
N ALA A 150 -5.09 -5.13 -11.81
CA ALA A 150 -6.22 -6.05 -11.87
C ALA A 150 -6.68 -6.08 -13.33
#